data_AF-A0A2G8REF0-F1
#
_entry.id   AF-A0A2G8REF0-F1
#
_cell.length_a   1.000
_cell.length_b   1.000
_cell.length_c   1.000
_cell.angle_alpha   90.00
_cell.angle_beta   90.00
_cell.angle_gamma   90.00
#
_symmetry.space_group_name_H-M   'P 1'
#
loop_
_entity.id
_entity.type
_entity.pdbx_description
1 polymer ?
#
loop_
_entity_poly.entity_id
_entity_poly.type
_entity_poly.pdbx_seq_one_letter_code
_entity_poly.pdbx_strand_id
1 'polypeptide(L)'
;MAADDMTSGGGNAPALNLISRMKAGLIGQDALIERLMIALLTGGHILIEGAPGLAKTRSVRRLADGLECDFARIQCTPDLMPGDITGMQVFRPDSGDMSFLPGPLFHNLVLVDEINRAPPKVQSALLEGMGEGQVTAGGKTRKLPEPFMVIATQNPLENEGTFPLPEAQLDRFLMHVLLELPEEQEELAILNLVEDELKANVAPVGSILDRATLSAMKQDVLKVHLSPALKKYIVALVMGTRRDTNDLSVGGRIRHAVSPRGSLALAASVRARAFLQGRAFGLPEDVAALAPDVLCHRLVPTWRAQAAGETARSLFSEVLGSVKAL
;
A
#
# COMPACT_ATOMS: atom_id res chain seq x y z
N MET A 1 11.06 -42.65 -10.16
CA MET A 1 9.67 -42.54 -10.63
C MET A 1 9.12 -41.26 -10.02
N ALA A 2 8.99 -40.23 -10.88
CA ALA A 2 8.34 -38.93 -10.70
C ALA A 2 8.72 -38.08 -9.46
N ALA A 3 9.77 -37.27 -9.61
CA ALA A 3 9.99 -36.05 -8.84
C ALA A 3 10.38 -34.94 -9.84
N ASP A 4 9.43 -34.61 -10.73
CA ASP A 4 9.51 -33.53 -11.71
C ASP A 4 8.07 -33.29 -12.19
N ASP A 5 7.34 -32.36 -11.54
CA ASP A 5 6.14 -31.66 -12.07
C ASP A 5 5.42 -30.81 -10.98
N MET A 6 6.11 -29.89 -10.30
CA MET A 6 5.46 -28.90 -9.42
C MET A 6 6.02 -27.47 -9.55
N THR A 7 6.65 -27.14 -10.68
CA THR A 7 6.88 -25.74 -11.07
C THR A 7 5.61 -25.19 -11.71
N SER A 8 4.74 -24.59 -10.90
CA SER A 8 3.61 -23.76 -11.34
C SER A 8 4.09 -22.42 -11.96
N GLY A 9 5.04 -22.48 -12.88
CA GLY A 9 5.90 -21.37 -13.31
C GLY A 9 5.31 -20.38 -14.32
N GLY A 10 4.00 -20.41 -14.60
CA GLY A 10 3.38 -19.54 -15.61
C GLY A 10 2.51 -18.41 -15.08
N GLY A 11 1.97 -18.53 -13.86
CA GLY A 11 0.91 -17.63 -13.38
C GLY A 11 1.38 -16.23 -12.99
N ASN A 12 2.64 -16.06 -12.61
CA ASN A 12 3.20 -14.77 -12.17
C ASN A 12 3.94 -14.00 -13.30
N ALA A 13 4.12 -14.59 -14.49
CA ALA A 13 4.84 -13.96 -15.59
C ALA A 13 4.27 -12.58 -15.98
N PRO A 14 2.94 -12.36 -16.04
CA PRO A 14 2.38 -11.03 -16.30
C PRO A 14 2.75 -10.01 -15.22
N ALA A 15 2.79 -10.42 -13.95
CA ALA A 15 3.20 -9.55 -12.84
C ALA A 15 4.68 -9.18 -12.93
N LEU A 16 5.55 -10.14 -13.29
CA LEU A 16 6.98 -9.90 -13.47
C LEU A 16 7.26 -8.96 -14.65
N ASN A 17 6.52 -9.08 -15.76
CA ASN A 17 6.61 -8.17 -16.90
C ASN A 17 6.24 -6.73 -16.50
N LEU A 18 5.17 -6.57 -15.72
CA LEU A 18 4.79 -5.25 -15.19
C LEU A 18 5.85 -4.68 -14.25
N ILE A 19 6.40 -5.49 -13.34
CA ILE A 19 7.49 -5.09 -12.43
C ILE A 19 8.71 -4.60 -13.23
N SER A 20 9.16 -5.38 -14.22
CA SER A 20 10.30 -5.01 -15.06
C SER A 20 10.06 -3.70 -15.82
N ARG A 21 8.83 -3.47 -16.31
CA ARG A 21 8.44 -2.21 -16.97
C ARG A 21 8.46 -1.02 -15.99
N MET A 22 8.01 -1.21 -14.76
CA MET A 22 8.06 -0.17 -13.74
C MET A 22 9.52 0.18 -13.39
N LYS A 23 10.37 -0.84 -13.18
CA LYS A 23 11.80 -0.68 -12.86
C LYS A 23 12.57 0.05 -13.96
N ALA A 24 12.24 -0.17 -15.22
CA ALA A 24 12.93 0.46 -16.35
C ALA A 24 12.92 2.00 -16.33
N GLY A 25 12.02 2.64 -15.58
CA GLY A 25 12.03 4.08 -15.40
C GLY A 25 11.91 4.54 -13.96
N LEU A 26 12.35 3.72 -13.02
CA LEU A 26 12.42 4.05 -11.60
C LEU A 26 13.72 3.49 -11.03
N ILE A 27 14.62 4.37 -10.59
CA ILE A 27 15.88 4.00 -9.94
C ILE A 27 15.67 3.93 -8.43
N GLY A 28 16.21 2.89 -7.78
CA GLY A 28 16.20 2.74 -6.31
C GLY A 28 14.83 2.44 -5.70
N GLN A 29 13.79 2.17 -6.50
CA GLN A 29 12.41 2.00 -6.03
C GLN A 29 11.94 0.54 -5.99
N ASP A 30 12.86 -0.43 -5.95
CA ASP A 30 12.53 -1.85 -6.01
C ASP A 30 11.57 -2.30 -4.91
N ALA A 31 11.82 -1.84 -3.68
CA ALA A 31 10.93 -2.12 -2.55
C ALA A 31 9.55 -1.52 -2.81
N LEU A 32 9.45 -0.24 -3.19
CA LEU A 32 8.17 0.41 -3.46
C LEU A 32 7.36 -0.33 -4.53
N ILE A 33 8.01 -0.72 -5.64
CA ILE A 33 7.37 -1.48 -6.72
C ILE A 33 6.84 -2.82 -6.21
N GLU A 34 7.63 -3.55 -5.41
CA GLU A 34 7.20 -4.81 -4.79
C GLU A 34 5.96 -4.58 -3.89
N ARG A 35 5.94 -3.52 -3.07
CA ARG A 35 4.80 -3.22 -2.18
C ARG A 35 3.55 -2.81 -2.95
N LEU A 36 3.69 -2.03 -4.03
CA LEU A 36 2.59 -1.67 -4.92
C LEU A 36 1.95 -2.92 -5.54
N MET A 37 2.78 -3.85 -6.03
CA MET A 37 2.30 -5.10 -6.60
C MET A 37 1.65 -6.02 -5.56
N ILE A 38 2.22 -6.12 -4.36
CA ILE A 38 1.61 -6.85 -3.26
C ILE A 38 0.23 -6.27 -2.93
N ALA A 39 0.14 -4.95 -2.74
CA ALA A 39 -1.12 -4.29 -2.41
C ALA A 39 -2.18 -4.49 -3.52
N LEU A 40 -1.78 -4.38 -4.80
CA LEU A 40 -2.66 -4.67 -5.93
C LEU A 40 -3.19 -6.11 -5.90
N LEU A 41 -2.32 -7.09 -5.65
CA LEU A 41 -2.65 -8.52 -5.62
C LEU A 41 -3.46 -8.94 -4.39
N THR A 42 -3.33 -8.23 -3.27
CA THR A 42 -4.12 -8.50 -2.07
C THR A 42 -5.40 -7.66 -1.99
N GLY A 43 -5.60 -6.71 -2.92
CA GLY A 43 -6.70 -5.74 -2.84
C GLY A 43 -6.57 -4.77 -1.66
N GLY A 44 -5.34 -4.45 -1.27
CA GLY A 44 -5.05 -3.55 -0.17
C GLY A 44 -4.70 -2.13 -0.64
N HIS A 45 -4.80 -1.18 0.27
CA HIS A 45 -4.39 0.21 0.06
C HIS A 45 -3.01 0.46 0.67
N ILE A 46 -2.27 1.42 0.14
CA ILE A 46 -0.90 1.72 0.58
C ILE A 46 -0.78 3.20 0.95
N LEU A 47 -0.09 3.47 2.05
CA LEU A 47 0.35 4.80 2.44
C LEU A 47 1.86 4.89 2.19
N ILE A 48 2.29 5.92 1.47
CA ILE A 48 3.68 6.17 1.13
C ILE A 48 4.11 7.48 1.80
N GLU A 49 5.07 7.40 2.69
CA GLU A 49 5.66 8.56 3.34
C GLU A 49 7.09 8.75 2.84
N GLY A 50 7.46 9.99 2.55
CA GLY A 50 8.82 10.31 2.11
C GLY A 50 8.89 11.74 1.59
N ALA A 51 10.12 12.23 1.42
CA ALA A 51 10.37 13.58 0.92
C ALA A 51 9.75 13.82 -0.48
N PRO A 52 9.53 15.10 -0.85
CA PRO A 52 9.23 15.46 -2.24
C PRO A 52 10.33 14.97 -3.19
N GLY A 53 9.97 14.64 -4.43
CA GLY A 53 10.94 14.26 -5.46
C GLY A 53 11.32 12.78 -5.50
N LEU A 54 10.86 11.94 -4.55
CA LEU A 54 11.16 10.49 -4.51
C LEU A 54 10.36 9.64 -5.52
N ALA A 55 10.05 10.20 -6.69
CA ALA A 55 9.32 9.53 -7.78
C ALA A 55 7.98 8.85 -7.38
N LYS A 56 7.38 9.16 -6.22
CA LYS A 56 6.14 8.55 -5.69
C LYS A 56 5.01 8.55 -6.72
N THR A 57 4.67 9.74 -7.22
CA THR A 57 3.64 9.94 -8.24
C THR A 57 3.99 9.24 -9.56
N ARG A 58 5.28 9.18 -9.92
CA ARG A 58 5.77 8.51 -11.13
C ARG A 58 5.63 6.99 -11.03
N SER A 59 5.94 6.41 -9.88
CA SER A 59 5.77 4.97 -9.61
C SER A 59 4.31 4.54 -9.76
N VAL A 60 3.39 5.34 -9.21
CA VAL A 60 1.95 5.08 -9.28
C VAL A 60 1.42 5.25 -10.71
N ARG A 61 1.84 6.30 -11.43
CA ARG A 61 1.46 6.48 -12.83
C ARG A 61 1.94 5.31 -13.69
N ARG A 62 3.19 4.87 -13.53
CA ARG A 62 3.73 3.71 -14.27
C ARG A 62 2.98 2.41 -13.96
N LEU A 63 2.53 2.22 -12.72
CA LEU A 63 1.64 1.10 -12.37
C LEU A 63 0.33 1.19 -13.15
N ALA A 64 -0.32 2.36 -13.14
CA ALA A 64 -1.58 2.59 -13.83
C ALA A 64 -1.45 2.40 -15.35
N ASP A 65 -0.40 2.92 -15.97
CA ASP A 65 -0.12 2.77 -17.42
C ASP A 65 0.15 1.32 -17.85
N GLY A 66 0.40 0.43 -16.87
CA GLY A 66 0.59 -0.99 -17.07
C GLY A 66 -0.66 -1.84 -16.81
N LEU A 67 -1.78 -1.24 -16.43
CA LEU A 67 -3.02 -1.92 -16.05
C LEU A 67 -4.19 -1.46 -16.93
N GLU A 68 -5.11 -2.37 -17.24
CA GLU A 68 -6.37 -2.02 -17.93
C GLU A 68 -7.39 -1.44 -16.93
N CYS A 69 -7.06 -0.26 -16.40
CA CYS A 69 -7.72 0.35 -15.25
C CYS A 69 -7.84 1.86 -15.42
N ASP A 70 -8.97 2.40 -14.95
CA ASP A 70 -9.14 3.84 -14.90
C ASP A 70 -8.33 4.41 -13.73
N PHE A 71 -7.70 5.57 -13.96
CA PHE A 71 -6.82 6.23 -13.00
C PHE A 71 -7.33 7.64 -12.66
N ALA A 72 -7.35 7.97 -11.37
CA ALA A 72 -7.58 9.32 -10.90
C ALA A 72 -6.48 9.77 -9.93
N ARG A 73 -6.19 11.07 -9.97
CA ARG A 73 -5.29 11.73 -9.02
C ARG A 73 -6.07 12.78 -8.25
N ILE A 74 -5.96 12.74 -6.93
CA ILE A 74 -6.51 13.72 -5.99
C ILE A 74 -5.32 14.40 -5.34
N GLN A 75 -5.22 15.72 -5.50
CA GLN A 75 -4.32 16.53 -4.68
C GLN A 75 -5.10 16.98 -3.46
N CYS A 76 -4.68 16.60 -2.26
CA CYS A 76 -5.34 17.04 -1.06
C CYS A 76 -4.96 18.48 -0.71
N THR A 77 -6.00 19.29 -0.46
CA THR A 77 -5.89 20.68 -0.05
C THR A 77 -6.82 20.95 1.13
N PRO A 78 -6.57 22.00 1.95
CA PRO A 78 -7.39 22.30 3.12
C PRO A 78 -8.85 22.66 2.82
N ASP A 79 -9.16 23.05 1.59
CA ASP A 79 -10.48 23.43 1.09
C ASP A 79 -11.24 22.28 0.43
N LEU A 80 -10.61 21.12 0.26
CA LEU A 80 -11.24 19.95 -0.34
C LEU A 80 -12.48 19.53 0.46
N MET A 81 -13.57 19.17 -0.22
CA MET A 81 -14.82 18.73 0.40
C MET A 81 -15.04 17.24 0.18
N PRO A 82 -15.78 16.54 1.07
CA PRO A 82 -16.04 15.12 0.91
C PRO A 82 -16.69 14.78 -0.44
N GLY A 83 -17.62 15.62 -0.92
CA GLY A 83 -18.30 15.43 -2.21
C GLY A 83 -17.38 15.53 -3.42
N ASP A 84 -16.24 16.22 -3.32
CA ASP A 84 -15.24 16.29 -4.41
C ASP A 84 -14.53 14.94 -4.60
N ILE A 85 -14.51 14.10 -3.56
CA ILE A 85 -13.92 12.76 -3.57
C ILE A 85 -14.97 11.69 -3.86
N THR A 86 -16.09 11.74 -3.15
CA THR A 86 -17.16 10.72 -3.19
C THR A 86 -18.17 10.95 -4.30
N GLY A 87 -18.18 12.11 -4.92
CA GLY A 87 -19.19 12.53 -5.91
C GLY A 87 -20.36 13.27 -5.28
N MET A 88 -21.11 13.98 -6.13
CA MET A 88 -22.17 14.88 -5.72
C MET A 88 -23.42 14.73 -6.60
N GLN A 89 -24.58 15.14 -6.08
CA GLN A 89 -25.76 15.30 -6.91
C GLN A 89 -25.77 16.69 -7.54
N VAL A 90 -25.91 16.73 -8.86
CA VAL A 90 -25.96 17.94 -9.67
C VAL A 90 -27.33 18.03 -10.32
N PHE A 91 -28.01 19.16 -10.10
CA PHE A 91 -29.25 19.48 -10.78
C PHE A 91 -28.99 19.76 -12.25
N ARG A 92 -29.72 19.10 -13.15
CA ARG A 92 -29.67 19.36 -14.60
C ARG A 92 -30.86 20.24 -14.99
N PRO A 93 -30.65 21.53 -15.30
CA PRO A 93 -31.74 22.45 -15.63
C PRO A 93 -32.56 21.99 -16.84
N ASP A 94 -31.91 21.34 -17.81
CA ASP A 94 -32.53 20.90 -19.05
C ASP A 94 -33.58 19.80 -18.84
N SER A 95 -33.39 18.92 -17.86
CA SER A 95 -34.31 17.81 -17.57
C SER A 95 -35.11 18.01 -16.28
N GLY A 96 -34.70 18.95 -15.41
CA GLY A 96 -35.28 19.13 -14.08
C GLY A 96 -34.89 18.04 -13.07
N ASP A 97 -33.96 17.13 -13.43
CA ASP A 97 -33.59 16.00 -12.59
C ASP A 97 -32.30 16.23 -11.80
N MET A 98 -32.20 15.55 -10.65
CA MET A 98 -30.96 15.41 -9.90
C MET A 98 -30.13 14.24 -10.45
N SER A 99 -29.01 14.55 -11.10
CA SER A 99 -28.07 13.55 -11.63
C SER A 99 -26.87 13.35 -10.71
N PHE A 100 -26.34 12.14 -10.61
CA PHE A 100 -25.13 11.88 -9.83
C PHE A 100 -23.88 12.08 -10.69
N LEU A 101 -22.98 12.93 -10.23
CA LEU A 101 -21.65 13.10 -10.79
C LEU A 101 -20.67 12.29 -9.93
N PRO A 102 -20.12 11.16 -10.44
CA PRO A 102 -19.19 10.34 -9.69
C PRO A 102 -17.90 11.12 -9.41
N GLY A 103 -17.40 11.00 -8.17
CA GLY A 103 -16.11 11.55 -7.79
C GLY A 103 -14.94 10.64 -8.18
N PRO A 104 -13.69 11.08 -7.94
CA PRO A 104 -12.47 10.34 -8.23
C PRO A 104 -12.42 8.91 -7.65
N LEU A 105 -13.11 8.60 -6.54
CA LEU A 105 -13.13 7.24 -5.98
C LEU A 105 -13.74 6.19 -6.91
N PHE A 106 -14.51 6.58 -7.92
CA PHE A 106 -15.08 5.65 -8.90
C PHE A 106 -14.07 5.19 -9.97
N HIS A 107 -12.77 5.44 -9.78
CA HIS A 107 -11.68 4.91 -10.62
C HIS A 107 -11.05 3.68 -9.96
N ASN A 108 -10.46 2.80 -10.77
CA ASN A 108 -9.82 1.58 -10.26
C ASN A 108 -8.58 1.89 -9.41
N LEU A 109 -7.76 2.85 -9.85
CA LEU A 109 -6.59 3.32 -9.15
C LEU A 109 -6.73 4.79 -8.80
N VAL A 110 -6.59 5.10 -7.51
CA VAL A 110 -6.69 6.47 -7.00
C VAL A 110 -5.39 6.83 -6.29
N LEU A 111 -4.66 7.79 -6.85
CA LEU A 111 -3.53 8.44 -6.18
C LEU A 111 -4.05 9.60 -5.34
N VAL A 112 -3.78 9.59 -4.04
CA VAL A 112 -4.13 10.67 -3.11
C VAL A 112 -2.84 11.31 -2.62
N ASP A 113 -2.46 12.44 -3.21
CA ASP A 113 -1.27 13.17 -2.83
C ASP A 113 -1.52 14.05 -1.60
N GLU A 114 -0.59 14.00 -0.64
CA GLU A 114 -0.60 14.81 0.58
C GLU A 114 -1.88 14.63 1.42
N ILE A 115 -2.28 13.38 1.68
CA ILE A 115 -3.51 13.04 2.42
C ILE A 115 -3.63 13.77 3.77
N ASN A 116 -2.50 14.10 4.39
CA ASN A 116 -2.41 14.88 5.62
C ASN A 116 -2.87 16.34 5.44
N ARG A 117 -2.96 16.91 4.24
CA ARG A 117 -3.51 18.26 4.02
C ARG A 117 -5.03 18.30 3.92
N ALA A 118 -5.67 17.14 3.72
CA ALA A 118 -7.12 17.06 3.66
C ALA A 118 -7.76 17.23 5.05
N PRO A 119 -8.89 17.96 5.16
CA PRO A 119 -9.62 18.05 6.42
C PRO A 119 -10.06 16.67 6.96
N PRO A 120 -10.21 16.49 8.28
CA PRO A 120 -10.58 15.19 8.88
C PRO A 120 -11.87 14.56 8.32
N LYS A 121 -12.83 15.38 7.89
CA LYS A 121 -14.08 14.90 7.24
C LYS A 121 -13.82 14.27 5.88
N VAL A 122 -12.88 14.82 5.11
CA VAL A 122 -12.48 14.32 3.80
C VAL A 122 -11.68 13.02 3.95
N GLN A 123 -10.73 13.00 4.88
CA GLN A 123 -9.98 11.78 5.23
C GLN A 123 -10.95 10.65 5.63
N SER A 124 -11.94 10.95 6.46
CA SER A 124 -12.95 9.99 6.88
C SER A 124 -13.77 9.43 5.70
N ALA A 125 -14.23 10.29 4.78
CA ALA A 125 -15.00 9.88 3.61
C ALA A 125 -14.17 9.01 2.63
N LEU A 126 -12.91 9.36 2.41
CA LEU A 126 -11.97 8.56 1.63
C LEU A 126 -11.78 7.16 2.23
N LEU A 127 -11.54 7.11 3.55
CA LEU A 127 -11.24 5.88 4.27
C LEU A 127 -12.47 4.99 4.50
N GLU A 128 -13.67 5.57 4.53
CA GLU A 128 -14.94 4.86 4.48
C GLU A 128 -15.07 4.13 3.13
N GLY A 129 -14.84 4.82 2.01
CA GLY A 129 -14.82 4.21 0.68
C GLY A 129 -13.80 3.07 0.57
N MET A 130 -12.60 3.24 1.13
CA MET A 130 -11.57 2.19 1.22
C MET A 130 -12.01 0.99 2.05
N GLY A 131 -12.66 1.23 3.19
CA GLY A 131 -13.05 0.17 4.12
C GLY A 131 -14.26 -0.64 3.65
N GLU A 132 -15.24 0.02 3.02
CA GLU A 132 -16.50 -0.61 2.65
C GLU A 132 -16.61 -1.01 1.17
N GLY A 133 -15.74 -0.48 0.29
CA GLY A 133 -15.84 -0.70 -1.16
C GLY A 133 -17.08 -0.07 -1.78
N GLN A 134 -17.69 0.89 -1.09
CA GLN A 134 -18.89 1.60 -1.51
C GLN A 134 -18.92 3.01 -0.91
N VAL A 135 -19.71 3.88 -1.52
CA VAL A 135 -19.88 5.27 -1.12
C VAL A 135 -21.36 5.59 -1.09
N THR A 136 -21.81 6.32 -0.07
CA THR A 136 -23.19 6.81 0.03
C THR A 136 -23.24 8.30 -0.24
N ALA A 137 -23.92 8.70 -1.32
CA ALA A 137 -24.07 10.10 -1.70
C ALA A 137 -25.53 10.43 -2.02
N GLY A 138 -26.08 11.45 -1.34
CA GLY A 138 -27.48 11.87 -1.50
C GLY A 138 -28.49 10.75 -1.23
N GLY A 139 -28.24 9.94 -0.19
CA GLY A 139 -29.12 8.84 0.23
C GLY A 139 -29.04 7.56 -0.62
N LYS A 140 -28.20 7.50 -1.65
CA LYS A 140 -28.00 6.30 -2.48
C LYS A 140 -26.58 5.77 -2.30
N THR A 141 -26.48 4.49 -1.91
CA THR A 141 -25.22 3.76 -1.83
C THR A 141 -24.82 3.22 -3.20
N ARG A 142 -23.55 3.39 -3.56
CA ARG A 142 -22.98 3.00 -4.86
C ARG A 142 -21.69 2.24 -4.62
N LYS A 143 -21.53 1.10 -5.30
CA LYS A 143 -20.31 0.30 -5.24
C LYS A 143 -19.18 0.96 -6.01
N LEU A 144 -17.97 0.85 -5.49
CA LEU A 144 -16.73 1.24 -6.18
C LEU A 144 -16.35 0.17 -7.22
N PRO A 145 -15.56 0.51 -8.25
CA PRO A 145 -15.17 -0.44 -9.29
C PRO A 145 -14.27 -1.56 -8.74
N GLU A 146 -14.17 -2.69 -9.44
CA GLU A 146 -13.20 -3.73 -9.12
C GLU A 146 -12.22 -3.92 -10.29
N PRO A 147 -10.89 -3.95 -10.04
CA PRO A 147 -10.22 -3.71 -8.75
C PRO A 147 -10.34 -2.25 -8.28
N PHE A 148 -10.27 -2.03 -6.96
CA PHE A 148 -10.16 -0.70 -6.35
C PHE A 148 -8.92 -0.65 -5.44
N MET A 149 -8.03 0.30 -5.69
CA MET A 149 -6.83 0.51 -4.89
C MET A 149 -6.57 2.01 -4.72
N VAL A 150 -6.24 2.38 -3.49
CA VAL A 150 -5.89 3.75 -3.11
C VAL A 150 -4.43 3.75 -2.71
N ILE A 151 -3.69 4.67 -3.30
CA ILE A 151 -2.28 4.92 -2.99
C ILE A 151 -2.23 6.33 -2.44
N ALA A 152 -2.09 6.46 -1.13
CA ALA A 152 -1.99 7.75 -0.46
C ALA A 152 -0.52 8.11 -0.26
N THR A 153 -0.17 9.38 -0.40
CA THR A 153 1.15 9.91 -0.05
C THR A 153 1.05 10.94 1.05
N GLN A 154 2.06 11.01 1.90
CA GLN A 154 2.22 12.08 2.89
C GLN A 154 3.66 12.57 2.91
N ASN A 155 3.84 13.85 3.24
CA ASN A 155 5.14 14.48 3.41
C ASN A 155 5.34 14.80 4.90
N PRO A 156 6.34 14.20 5.58
CA PRO A 156 6.55 14.41 7.01
C PRO A 156 7.08 15.83 7.34
N LEU A 157 7.59 16.57 6.35
CA LEU A 157 8.20 17.89 6.56
C LEU A 157 7.17 19.05 6.52
N GLU A 158 5.93 18.79 6.11
CA GLU A 158 4.87 19.81 6.08
C GLU A 158 4.18 19.95 7.45
N ASN A 159 4.50 21.03 8.16
CA ASN A 159 3.91 21.34 9.47
C ASN A 159 2.73 22.33 9.40
N GLU A 160 2.56 23.06 8.30
CA GLU A 160 1.49 24.06 8.15
C GLU A 160 0.27 23.47 7.43
N GLY A 161 -0.90 23.61 8.06
CA GLY A 161 -2.16 23.19 7.45
C GLY A 161 -2.32 21.67 7.29
N THR A 162 -1.63 20.88 8.13
CA THR A 162 -1.72 19.41 8.11
C THR A 162 -2.54 18.86 9.28
N PHE A 163 -3.27 17.79 8.98
CA PHE A 163 -4.15 17.02 9.84
C PHE A 163 -3.63 15.58 9.85
N PRO A 164 -2.95 15.14 10.93
CA PRO A 164 -2.42 13.79 11.00
C PRO A 164 -3.57 12.77 10.96
N LEU A 165 -3.33 11.66 10.27
CA LEU A 165 -4.28 10.55 10.23
C LEU A 165 -4.36 9.90 11.63
N PRO A 166 -5.55 9.80 12.24
CA PRO A 166 -5.76 9.01 13.45
C PRO A 166 -5.31 7.56 13.29
N GLU A 167 -4.95 6.91 14.38
CA GLU A 167 -4.37 5.56 14.33
C GLU A 167 -5.38 4.51 13.83
N ALA A 168 -6.67 4.71 14.14
CA ALA A 168 -7.76 3.90 13.60
C ALA A 168 -7.95 4.05 12.07
N GLN A 169 -7.51 5.19 11.52
CA GLN A 169 -7.54 5.45 10.08
C GLN A 169 -6.33 4.81 9.39
N LEU A 170 -5.13 4.93 9.97
CA LEU A 170 -3.92 4.27 9.49
C LEU A 170 -4.07 2.75 9.38
N ASP A 171 -4.77 2.11 10.32
CA ASP A 171 -5.00 0.66 10.31
C ASP A 171 -5.77 0.15 9.07
N ARG A 172 -6.42 1.03 8.30
CA ARG A 172 -7.08 0.71 7.01
C ARG A 172 -6.11 0.52 5.85
N PHE A 173 -4.89 1.05 5.94
CA PHE A 173 -3.86 0.78 4.94
C PHE A 173 -3.24 -0.59 5.18
N LEU A 174 -3.08 -1.38 4.12
CA LEU A 174 -2.35 -2.65 4.18
C LEU A 174 -0.92 -2.41 4.67
N MET A 175 -0.26 -1.43 4.05
CA MET A 175 1.14 -1.08 4.28
C MET A 175 1.33 0.43 4.43
N HIS A 176 2.28 0.80 5.29
CA HIS A 176 2.87 2.12 5.38
C HIS A 176 4.36 2.03 5.00
N VAL A 177 4.69 2.49 3.80
CA VAL A 177 6.04 2.43 3.23
C VAL A 177 6.74 3.76 3.45
N LEU A 178 7.89 3.72 4.12
CA LEU A 178 8.78 4.86 4.24
C LEU A 178 9.80 4.82 3.10
N LEU A 179 9.92 5.92 2.37
CA LEU A 179 10.95 6.10 1.34
C LEU A 179 12.08 6.96 1.88
N GLU A 180 13.30 6.49 1.66
CA GLU A 180 14.53 7.19 2.01
C GLU A 180 15.03 8.00 0.80
N LEU A 181 15.92 8.95 1.07
CA LEU A 181 16.60 9.70 0.00
C LEU A 181 17.56 8.75 -0.74
N PRO A 182 17.69 8.89 -2.07
CA PRO A 182 18.59 8.06 -2.85
C PRO A 182 20.05 8.30 -2.44
N GLU A 183 20.88 7.26 -2.55
CA GLU A 183 22.33 7.41 -2.41
C GLU A 183 22.95 8.07 -3.65
N GLU A 184 24.21 8.53 -3.56
CA GLU A 184 24.93 9.24 -4.62
C GLU A 184 24.86 8.52 -5.99
N GLN A 185 25.02 7.20 -6.00
CA GLN A 185 24.97 6.40 -7.23
C GLN A 185 23.57 6.36 -7.85
N GLU A 186 22.54 6.28 -7.00
CA GLU A 186 21.15 6.30 -7.43
C GLU A 186 20.76 7.70 -7.94
N GLU A 187 21.24 8.76 -7.28
CA GLU A 187 21.01 10.14 -7.69
C GLU A 187 21.61 10.41 -9.08
N LEU A 188 22.85 9.98 -9.32
CA LEU A 188 23.48 10.06 -10.64
C LEU A 188 22.69 9.28 -11.71
N ALA A 189 22.23 8.07 -11.37
CA ALA A 189 21.42 7.27 -12.28
C ALA A 189 20.05 7.90 -12.58
N ILE A 190 19.43 8.59 -11.61
CA ILE A 190 18.21 9.37 -11.82
C ILE A 190 18.46 10.50 -12.82
N LEU A 191 19.56 11.24 -12.69
CA LEU A 191 19.92 12.31 -13.61
C LEU A 191 20.07 11.79 -15.05
N ASN A 192 20.86 10.73 -15.22
CA ASN A 192 21.06 10.10 -16.54
C ASN A 192 19.74 9.61 -17.14
N LEU A 193 18.89 8.96 -16.34
CA LEU A 193 17.58 8.48 -16.80
C LEU A 193 16.68 9.62 -17.29
N VAL A 194 16.60 10.73 -16.54
CA VAL A 194 15.77 11.88 -16.93
C VAL A 194 16.32 12.55 -18.18
N GLU A 195 17.64 12.69 -18.30
CA GLU A 195 18.27 13.21 -19.52
C GLU A 195 17.96 12.35 -20.76
N ASP A 196 18.04 11.03 -20.63
CA ASP A 196 17.76 10.11 -21.72
C ASP A 196 16.29 10.15 -22.14
N GLU A 197 15.36 10.27 -21.18
CA GLU A 197 13.93 10.43 -21.46
C GLU A 197 13.62 11.75 -22.18
N LEU A 198 14.31 12.84 -21.85
CA LEU A 198 14.15 14.12 -22.55
C LEU A 198 14.65 14.06 -24.01
N LYS A 199 15.68 13.22 -24.27
CA LYS A 199 16.24 13.01 -25.61
C LYS A 199 15.39 12.04 -26.44
N ALA A 200 14.67 11.12 -25.80
CA ALA A 200 14.01 10.02 -26.47
C ALA A 200 12.48 10.23 -26.60
N ASN A 201 11.98 10.22 -27.84
CA ASN A 201 10.54 10.18 -28.14
C ASN A 201 10.02 8.73 -28.08
N VAL A 202 10.11 8.10 -26.91
CA VAL A 202 9.68 6.70 -26.76
C VAL A 202 8.19 6.66 -26.46
N ALA A 203 7.41 6.17 -27.43
CA ALA A 203 6.05 5.75 -27.17
C ALA A 203 6.06 4.55 -26.20
N PRO A 204 5.26 4.55 -25.13
CA PRO A 204 5.19 3.41 -24.23
C PRO A 204 4.57 2.22 -24.99
N VAL A 205 5.40 1.24 -25.36
CA VAL A 205 4.95 -0.04 -25.92
C VAL A 205 5.24 -1.13 -24.90
N GLY A 206 4.19 -1.76 -24.37
CA GLY A 206 4.30 -2.88 -23.46
C GLY A 206 2.92 -3.42 -23.07
N SER A 207 2.84 -4.73 -22.80
CA SER A 207 1.60 -5.44 -22.46
C SER A 207 0.89 -4.78 -21.28
N ILE A 208 -0.37 -4.45 -21.49
CA ILE A 208 -1.31 -4.04 -20.44
C ILE A 208 -1.73 -5.31 -19.69
N LEU A 209 -1.70 -5.29 -18.37
CA LEU A 209 -2.28 -6.36 -17.56
C LEU A 209 -3.80 -6.14 -17.50
N ASP A 210 -4.54 -7.03 -18.16
CA ASP A 210 -6.00 -6.98 -18.19
C ASP A 210 -6.63 -7.38 -16.84
N ARG A 211 -7.91 -7.04 -16.67
CA ARG A 211 -8.63 -7.29 -15.41
C ARG A 211 -8.83 -8.79 -15.13
N ALA A 212 -9.00 -9.60 -16.17
CA ALA A 212 -9.23 -11.04 -16.05
C ALA A 212 -7.98 -11.76 -15.52
N THR A 213 -6.82 -11.45 -16.08
CA THR A 213 -5.51 -11.94 -15.69
C THR A 213 -5.17 -11.48 -14.28
N LEU A 214 -5.42 -10.21 -13.94
CA LEU A 214 -5.25 -9.73 -12.57
C LEU A 214 -6.12 -10.52 -11.59
N SER A 215 -7.39 -10.76 -11.90
CA SER A 215 -8.30 -11.54 -11.07
C SER A 215 -7.82 -12.98 -10.87
N ALA A 216 -7.34 -13.63 -11.94
CA ALA A 216 -6.74 -14.97 -11.85
C ALA A 216 -5.50 -14.99 -10.94
N MET A 217 -4.59 -14.02 -11.09
CA MET A 217 -3.42 -13.89 -10.23
C MET A 217 -3.80 -13.69 -8.76
N LYS A 218 -4.84 -12.89 -8.46
CA LYS A 218 -5.36 -12.74 -7.09
C LYS A 218 -5.83 -14.08 -6.51
N GLN A 219 -6.50 -14.91 -7.31
CA GLN A 219 -6.90 -16.25 -6.88
C GLN A 219 -5.70 -17.18 -6.65
N ASP A 220 -4.66 -17.07 -7.48
CA ASP A 220 -3.43 -17.87 -7.31
C ASP A 220 -2.65 -17.47 -6.05
N VAL A 221 -2.61 -16.18 -5.72
CA VAL A 221 -2.05 -15.70 -4.44
C VAL A 221 -2.76 -16.34 -3.24
N LEU A 222 -4.08 -16.54 -3.30
CA LEU A 222 -4.81 -17.20 -2.22
C LEU A 222 -4.40 -18.67 -2.05
N LYS A 223 -3.96 -19.35 -3.12
CA LYS A 223 -3.52 -20.75 -3.09
C LYS A 223 -2.13 -20.95 -2.48
N VAL A 224 -1.31 -19.90 -2.38
CA VAL A 224 0.04 -19.98 -1.78
C VAL A 224 -0.05 -20.49 -0.34
N HIS A 225 0.70 -21.54 -0.02
CA HIS A 225 0.64 -22.19 1.28
C HIS A 225 1.38 -21.37 2.36
N LEU A 226 0.77 -21.20 3.53
CA LEU A 226 1.45 -20.75 4.76
C LEU A 226 1.42 -21.88 5.78
N SER A 227 2.59 -22.39 6.14
CA SER A 227 2.72 -23.49 7.10
C SER A 227 2.17 -23.09 8.48
N PRO A 228 1.72 -24.06 9.30
CA PRO A 228 1.33 -23.78 10.68
C PRO A 228 2.43 -23.08 11.49
N ALA A 229 3.71 -23.42 11.25
CA ALA A 229 4.85 -22.77 11.88
C ALA A 229 4.96 -21.29 11.49
N LEU A 230 4.82 -20.97 10.20
CA LEU A 230 4.86 -19.59 9.72
C LEU A 230 3.68 -18.75 10.23
N LYS A 231 2.48 -19.34 10.30
CA LYS A 231 1.32 -18.69 10.93
C LYS A 231 1.58 -18.41 12.41
N LYS A 232 2.15 -19.36 13.15
CA LYS A 232 2.56 -19.15 14.55
C LYS A 232 3.61 -18.05 14.67
N TYR A 233 4.56 -17.96 13.73
CA TYR A 233 5.55 -16.89 13.71
C TYR A 233 4.92 -15.50 13.51
N ILE A 234 4.01 -15.34 12.53
CA ILE A 234 3.24 -14.10 12.32
C ILE A 234 2.46 -13.72 13.58
N VAL A 235 1.79 -14.69 14.21
CA VAL A 235 1.06 -14.45 15.47
C VAL A 235 2.01 -14.06 16.60
N ALA A 236 3.17 -14.70 16.71
CA ALA A 236 4.17 -14.40 17.73
C ALA A 236 4.69 -12.96 17.60
N LEU A 237 4.95 -12.47 16.38
CA LEU A 237 5.32 -11.07 16.14
C LEU A 237 4.23 -10.10 16.64
N VAL A 238 2.97 -10.34 16.29
CA VAL A 238 1.86 -9.49 16.76
C VAL A 238 1.70 -9.58 18.28
N MET A 239 1.84 -10.76 18.87
CA MET A 239 1.75 -10.94 20.32
C MET A 239 2.93 -10.31 21.08
N GLY A 240 4.12 -10.27 20.48
CA GLY A 240 5.28 -9.56 21.02
C GLY A 240 5.06 -8.05 21.16
N THR A 241 4.15 -7.46 20.37
CA THR A 241 3.73 -6.06 20.56
C THR A 241 2.77 -5.84 21.74
N ARG A 242 2.24 -6.93 22.33
CA ARG A 242 1.20 -6.90 23.38
C ARG A 242 1.69 -7.40 24.73
N ARG A 243 2.67 -8.30 24.74
CA ARG A 243 3.11 -9.02 25.92
C ARG A 243 4.62 -8.98 26.00
N ASP A 244 5.12 -8.63 27.18
CA ASP A 244 6.52 -8.82 27.51
C ASP A 244 6.85 -10.31 27.66
N THR A 245 8.09 -10.65 27.35
CA THR A 245 8.68 -11.97 27.61
C THR A 245 10.02 -11.76 28.32
N ASN A 246 10.67 -12.83 28.77
CA ASN A 246 11.98 -12.72 29.42
C ASN A 246 13.02 -12.03 28.51
N ASP A 247 12.87 -12.17 27.19
CA ASP A 247 13.78 -11.63 26.17
C ASP A 247 13.20 -10.39 25.46
N LEU A 248 12.07 -9.84 25.92
CA LEU A 248 11.41 -8.70 25.27
C LEU A 248 10.63 -7.85 26.28
N SER A 249 11.02 -6.59 26.44
CA SER A 249 10.37 -5.62 27.33
C SER A 249 9.92 -4.37 26.55
N VAL A 250 8.87 -4.51 25.76
CA VAL A 250 8.31 -3.41 24.91
C VAL A 250 6.86 -3.09 25.24
N GLY A 251 6.13 -3.98 25.90
CA GLY A 251 4.69 -3.86 26.20
C GLY A 251 4.38 -2.60 27.01
N GLY A 252 5.20 -2.30 28.03
CA GLY A 252 5.07 -1.05 28.80
C GLY A 252 5.37 0.24 28.01
N ARG A 253 6.00 0.12 26.83
CA ARG A 253 6.35 1.24 25.95
C ARG A 253 5.36 1.41 24.80
N ILE A 254 4.40 0.49 24.65
CA ILE A 254 3.38 0.49 23.59
C ILE A 254 2.01 0.83 24.20
N ARG A 255 1.42 1.95 23.77
CA ARG A 255 0.07 2.38 24.17
C ARG A 255 -1.02 1.62 23.42
N HIS A 256 -0.84 1.45 22.11
CA HIS A 256 -1.75 0.65 21.29
C HIS A 256 -0.94 -0.36 20.48
N ALA A 257 -1.19 -1.64 20.77
CA ALA A 257 -0.52 -2.74 20.09
C ALA A 257 -1.20 -3.10 18.78
N VAL A 258 -0.50 -3.87 17.95
CA VAL A 258 -0.97 -4.27 16.62
C VAL A 258 -2.29 -5.05 16.73
N SER A 259 -3.27 -4.67 15.90
CA SER A 259 -4.59 -5.29 15.84
C SER A 259 -4.57 -6.67 15.15
N PRO A 260 -5.62 -7.51 15.27
CA PRO A 260 -5.76 -8.72 14.46
C PRO A 260 -5.73 -8.48 12.94
N ARG A 261 -6.04 -7.25 12.49
CA ARG A 261 -5.91 -6.88 11.07
C ARG A 261 -4.45 -6.92 10.63
N GLY A 262 -3.49 -6.64 11.53
CA GLY A 262 -2.07 -6.75 11.25
C GLY A 262 -1.63 -8.18 10.91
N SER A 263 -2.09 -9.20 11.65
CA SER A 263 -1.73 -10.60 11.33
C SER A 263 -2.34 -11.06 10.01
N LEU A 264 -3.59 -10.67 9.73
CA LEU A 264 -4.26 -10.96 8.45
C LEU A 264 -3.56 -10.27 7.28
N ALA A 265 -3.26 -8.98 7.42
CA ALA A 265 -2.55 -8.18 6.41
C ALA A 265 -1.17 -8.76 6.11
N LEU A 266 -0.41 -9.15 7.15
CA LEU A 266 0.93 -9.71 6.97
C LEU A 266 0.86 -11.08 6.29
N ALA A 267 -0.08 -11.95 6.69
CA ALA A 267 -0.28 -13.23 6.04
C ALA A 267 -0.66 -13.09 4.55
N ALA A 268 -1.55 -12.16 4.20
CA ALA A 268 -1.91 -11.89 2.81
C ALA A 268 -0.71 -11.36 2.00
N SER A 269 0.06 -10.44 2.60
CA SER A 269 1.23 -9.82 1.97
C SER A 269 2.35 -10.84 1.71
N VAL A 270 2.58 -11.76 2.66
CA VAL A 270 3.55 -12.86 2.53
C VAL A 270 3.18 -13.82 1.40
N ARG A 271 1.89 -14.16 1.25
CA ARG A 271 1.42 -14.96 0.11
C ARG A 271 1.69 -14.28 -1.22
N ALA A 272 1.36 -12.99 -1.31
CA ALA A 272 1.57 -12.22 -2.53
C ALA A 272 3.06 -12.12 -2.88
N ARG A 273 3.93 -11.90 -1.88
CA ARG A 273 5.38 -11.87 -2.10
C ARG A 273 5.94 -13.21 -2.57
N ALA A 274 5.55 -14.31 -1.92
CA ALA A 274 5.95 -15.64 -2.35
C ALA A 274 5.51 -15.95 -3.79
N PHE A 275 4.27 -15.59 -4.15
CA PHE A 275 3.76 -15.70 -5.52
C PHE A 275 4.58 -14.88 -6.52
N LEU A 276 4.89 -13.62 -6.20
CA LEU A 276 5.72 -12.75 -7.05
C LEU A 276 7.12 -13.36 -7.26
N GLN A 277 7.66 -14.04 -6.26
CA GLN A 277 8.93 -14.76 -6.36
C GLN A 277 8.82 -16.17 -7.00
N GLY A 278 7.64 -16.55 -7.50
CA GLY A 278 7.42 -17.85 -8.16
C GLY A 278 7.36 -19.04 -7.20
N ARG A 279 7.16 -18.79 -5.89
CA ARG A 279 7.06 -19.82 -4.87
C ARG A 279 5.60 -20.14 -4.52
N ALA A 280 5.32 -21.43 -4.31
CA ALA A 280 4.01 -21.91 -3.86
C ALA A 280 3.82 -21.84 -2.33
N PHE A 281 4.82 -21.40 -1.58
CA PHE A 281 4.77 -21.30 -0.12
C PHE A 281 5.54 -20.08 0.40
N GLY A 282 5.07 -19.50 1.50
CA GLY A 282 5.74 -18.39 2.20
C GLY A 282 6.93 -18.85 3.03
N LEU A 283 7.91 -17.96 3.21
CA LEU A 283 9.10 -18.18 4.03
C LEU A 283 9.20 -17.15 5.18
N PRO A 284 9.99 -17.41 6.23
CA PRO A 284 10.22 -16.45 7.30
C PRO A 284 10.83 -15.13 6.83
N GLU A 285 11.67 -15.17 5.79
CA GLU A 285 12.29 -13.96 5.23
C GLU A 285 11.24 -13.03 4.59
N ASP A 286 10.18 -13.59 4.01
CA ASP A 286 9.04 -12.80 3.50
C ASP A 286 8.35 -12.03 4.62
N VAL A 287 8.17 -12.69 5.77
CA VAL A 287 7.56 -12.11 6.96
C VAL A 287 8.46 -10.99 7.47
N ALA A 288 9.74 -11.26 7.70
CA ALA A 288 10.69 -10.30 8.26
C ALA A 288 10.79 -9.03 7.40
N ALA A 289 10.85 -9.18 6.07
CA ALA A 289 11.04 -8.05 5.19
C ALA A 289 9.73 -7.30 4.84
N LEU A 290 8.54 -7.79 5.21
CA LEU A 290 7.27 -7.07 5.09
C LEU A 290 6.71 -6.56 6.42
N ALA A 291 7.11 -7.19 7.54
CA ALA A 291 6.55 -6.89 8.85
C ALA A 291 6.70 -5.41 9.26
N PRO A 292 7.82 -4.70 9.01
CA PRO A 292 7.92 -3.28 9.33
C PRO A 292 6.88 -2.42 8.59
N ASP A 293 6.66 -2.68 7.29
CA ASP A 293 5.74 -1.90 6.47
C ASP A 293 4.27 -2.25 6.78
N VAL A 294 4.01 -3.47 7.25
CA VAL A 294 2.65 -3.92 7.58
C VAL A 294 2.28 -3.65 9.04
N LEU A 295 3.20 -3.71 10.00
CA LEU A 295 2.83 -3.72 11.42
C LEU A 295 3.12 -2.39 12.15
N CYS A 296 4.13 -1.62 11.73
CA CYS A 296 4.58 -0.47 12.51
C CYS A 296 3.55 0.66 12.57
N HIS A 297 2.80 0.94 11.50
CA HIS A 297 1.75 1.98 11.53
C HIS A 297 0.51 1.59 12.35
N ARG A 298 0.44 0.34 12.80
CA ARG A 298 -0.60 -0.20 13.70
C ARG A 298 -0.15 -0.22 15.16
N LEU A 299 1.08 0.19 15.43
CA LEU A 299 1.69 0.22 16.75
C LEU A 299 1.87 1.69 17.16
N VAL A 300 1.41 2.01 18.36
CA VAL A 300 1.45 3.37 18.89
C VAL A 300 2.28 3.38 20.17
N PRO A 301 3.44 4.04 20.17
CA PRO A 301 4.24 4.17 21.39
C PRO A 301 3.51 4.97 22.46
N THR A 302 3.90 4.76 23.73
CA THR A 302 3.47 5.61 24.84
C THR A 302 4.13 6.98 24.75
N TRP A 303 3.50 8.00 25.36
CA TRP A 303 4.10 9.33 25.45
C TRP A 303 5.53 9.32 26.02
N ARG A 304 5.78 8.49 27.04
CA ARG A 304 7.11 8.34 27.63
C ARG A 304 8.14 7.78 26.64
N ALA A 305 7.76 6.77 25.87
CA ALA A 305 8.62 6.21 24.82
C ALA A 305 8.90 7.23 23.71
N GLN A 306 7.87 7.98 23.27
CA GLN A 306 8.04 9.06 22.29
C GLN A 306 8.99 10.15 22.80
N ALA A 307 8.85 10.56 24.06
CA ALA A 307 9.73 11.54 24.70
C ALA A 307 11.18 11.04 24.83
N ALA A 308 11.39 9.73 24.87
CA ALA A 308 12.71 9.09 24.83
C ALA A 308 13.26 8.92 23.39
N GLY A 309 12.55 9.39 22.36
CA GLY A 309 12.94 9.27 20.96
C GLY A 309 12.60 7.93 20.31
N GLU A 310 11.82 7.08 21.00
CA GLU A 310 11.44 5.78 20.46
C GLU A 310 10.32 5.91 19.42
N THR A 311 10.49 5.19 18.31
CA THR A 311 9.52 5.14 17.21
C THR A 311 8.83 3.78 17.17
N ALA A 312 7.71 3.71 16.45
CA ALA A 312 7.05 2.43 16.24
C ALA A 312 7.96 1.41 15.54
N ARG A 313 8.80 1.88 14.59
CA ARG A 313 9.78 1.04 13.88
C ARG A 313 10.93 0.60 14.79
N SER A 314 11.45 1.44 15.68
CA SER A 314 12.51 1.04 16.62
C SER A 314 12.01 0.00 17.62
N LEU A 315 10.83 0.22 18.21
CA LEU A 315 10.17 -0.74 19.10
C LEU A 315 9.89 -2.07 18.39
N PHE A 316 9.39 -2.02 17.16
CA PHE A 316 9.12 -3.23 16.39
C PHE A 316 10.40 -3.96 15.98
N SER A 317 11.52 -3.26 15.76
CA SER A 317 12.81 -3.88 15.50
C SER A 317 13.27 -4.75 16.68
N GLU A 318 13.02 -4.33 17.91
CA GLU A 318 13.29 -5.14 19.11
C GLU A 318 12.42 -6.42 19.14
N VAL A 319 11.13 -6.29 18.80
CA VAL A 319 10.22 -7.44 18.67
C VAL A 319 10.72 -8.41 17.61
N LEU A 320 11.10 -7.91 16.44
CA LEU A 320 11.57 -8.72 15.32
C LEU A 320 12.88 -9.45 15.65
N GLY A 321 13.79 -8.81 16.40
CA GLY A 321 15.04 -9.43 16.84
C GLY A 321 14.87 -10.48 17.95
N SER A 322 13.85 -10.33 18.79
CA SER A 322 13.57 -11.25 19.91
C SER A 322 12.74 -12.47 19.49
N VAL A 323 11.75 -12.29 18.62
CA VAL A 323 10.88 -13.37 18.15
C VAL A 323 11.57 -14.15 17.04
N LYS A 324 12.07 -15.35 17.36
CA LYS A 324 12.74 -16.23 16.39
C LYS A 324 11.73 -16.88 15.42
N ALA A 325 12.12 -16.99 14.15
CA ALA A 325 11.48 -17.87 13.20
C ALA A 325 11.64 -19.33 13.68
N LEU A 326 10.53 -20.07 13.76
CA LEU A 326 10.49 -21.47 14.16
C LEU A 326 10.96 -22.39 13.04
#